data_AF-A0A5S6QBN6-F1
#
_entry.id   AF-A0A5S6QBN6-F1
#
_cell.length_a   1.000
_cell.length_b   1.000
_cell.length_c   1.000
_cell.angle_alpha   90.00
_cell.angle_beta   90.00
_cell.angle_gamma   90.00
#
_symmetry.space_group_name_H-M   'P 1'
#
loop_
_entity.id
_entity.type
_entity.pdbx_description
1 polymer ?
#
loop_
_entity_poly.entity_id
_entity_poly.type
_entity_poly.pdbx_seq_one_letter_code
_entity_poly.pdbx_strand_id
1 'polypeptide(L)'
;MFPVKIPLSNDTVQRRIDEMANDVEVTLCDFLKATQFSLQLDESTLPGNEALLLAYVRFIKAEKLEQEMLFARELEKQIPLANIISIATDGAPSMTGSQRGFIALLKQVVPDVVAVHCVIHREHLVAKRPSDRLNSSLQLVITAINKIKTNSLNDWLLRKLCEEMDAEYNRLLLHTEVRWLSEGACLTRFYCLFDAVLNFFANHDNALHKKLKKRENDIAYLAELYFKFNEMNLLLQGDDLNLITTIQVYLHSSFNSGGMLWLRSGDKVTESVSEDLFSHWPG
;
A
#
# COMPACT_ATOMS: atom_id res chain seq x y z
N MET A 1 7.12 -14.82 47.28
CA MET A 1 7.59 -13.42 47.21
C MET A 1 7.55 -13.02 45.75
N PHE A 2 6.52 -12.29 45.32
CA PHE A 2 6.46 -11.80 43.93
C PHE A 2 7.46 -10.65 43.79
N PRO A 3 8.29 -10.61 42.73
CA PRO A 3 9.25 -9.53 42.55
C PRO A 3 8.50 -8.21 42.38
N VAL A 4 8.80 -7.25 43.24
CA VAL A 4 8.32 -5.86 43.13
C VAL A 4 8.94 -5.28 41.86
N LYS A 5 8.12 -5.07 40.83
CA LYS A 5 8.52 -4.26 39.66
C LYS A 5 8.59 -2.80 40.12
N ILE A 6 9.79 -2.32 40.36
CA ILE A 6 10.03 -0.89 40.60
C ILE A 6 9.86 -0.18 39.24
N PRO A 7 8.90 0.76 39.09
CA PRO A 7 8.75 1.49 37.85
C PRO A 7 9.96 2.41 37.62
N LEU A 8 10.47 2.42 36.39
CA LEU A 8 11.54 3.32 35.96
C LEU A 8 10.97 4.73 35.70
N SER A 9 11.76 5.77 35.97
CA SER A 9 11.40 7.14 35.58
C SER A 9 11.46 7.32 34.05
N ASN A 10 10.69 8.27 33.52
CA ASN A 10 10.73 8.62 32.10
C ASN A 10 12.16 8.94 31.64
N ASP A 11 12.93 9.69 32.45
CA ASP A 11 14.32 10.04 32.13
C ASP A 11 15.23 8.81 32.07
N THR A 12 15.00 7.82 32.93
CA THR A 12 15.78 6.57 32.91
C THR A 12 15.44 5.73 31.68
N VAL A 13 14.18 5.70 31.28
CA VAL A 13 13.73 5.01 30.07
C VAL A 13 14.31 5.70 28.83
N GLN A 14 14.21 7.02 28.75
CA GLN A 14 14.76 7.81 27.65
C GLN A 14 16.26 7.61 27.51
N ARG A 15 17.03 7.77 28.59
CA ARG A 15 18.49 7.56 28.55
C ARG A 15 18.87 6.17 28.06
N ARG A 16 18.13 5.13 28.47
CA ARG A 16 18.38 3.75 28.00
C ARG A 16 18.07 3.58 26.52
N ILE A 17 16.98 4.19 26.03
CA ILE A 17 16.64 4.20 24.61
C ILE A 17 17.75 4.89 23.82
N ASP A 18 18.22 6.06 24.29
CA ASP A 18 19.27 6.83 23.62
C ASP A 18 20.61 6.07 23.60
N GLU A 19 21.00 5.44 24.72
CA GLU A 19 22.20 4.60 24.80
C GLU A 19 22.14 3.42 23.85
N MET A 20 21.01 2.70 23.82
CA MET A 20 20.81 1.56 22.92
C MET A 20 20.76 2.01 21.45
N ALA A 21 20.09 3.12 21.15
CA ALA A 21 20.01 3.66 19.80
C ALA A 21 21.39 4.07 19.29
N ASN A 22 22.20 4.72 20.13
CA ASN A 22 23.56 5.11 19.78
C ASN A 22 24.47 3.89 19.55
N ASP A 23 24.35 2.84 20.36
CA ASP A 23 25.11 1.60 20.18
C ASP A 23 24.77 0.89 18.85
N VAL A 24 23.47 0.78 18.53
CA VAL A 24 22.98 0.24 17.26
C VAL A 24 23.46 1.10 16.09
N GLU A 25 23.37 2.41 16.21
CA GLU A 25 23.78 3.35 15.17
C GLU A 25 25.28 3.28 14.87
N VAL A 26 26.13 3.28 15.90
CA VAL A 26 27.58 3.16 15.72
C VAL A 26 27.93 1.83 15.06
N THR A 27 27.34 0.73 15.54
CA THR A 27 27.55 -0.60 14.98
C THR A 27 27.17 -0.67 13.51
N LEU A 28 26.01 -0.09 13.15
CA LEU A 28 25.53 -0.05 11.77
C LEU A 28 26.46 0.82 10.89
N CYS A 29 26.81 2.03 11.34
CA CYS A 29 27.67 2.93 10.58
C CYS A 29 29.05 2.32 10.31
N ASP A 30 29.66 1.67 11.29
CA ASP A 30 30.95 1.02 11.13
C ASP A 30 30.89 -0.15 10.15
N PHE A 31 29.78 -0.90 10.16
CA PHE A 31 29.53 -1.94 9.17
C PHE A 31 29.41 -1.36 7.74
N LEU A 32 28.62 -0.29 7.56
CA LEU A 32 28.37 0.34 6.26
C LEU A 32 29.61 1.05 5.69
N LYS A 33 30.57 1.45 6.54
CA LYS A 33 31.87 1.97 6.07
C LYS A 33 32.70 0.92 5.35
N ALA A 34 32.55 -0.35 5.72
CA ALA A 34 33.35 -1.46 5.19
C ALA A 34 32.62 -2.30 4.13
N THR A 35 31.33 -2.07 3.90
CA THR A 35 30.48 -2.93 3.07
C THR A 35 29.67 -2.14 2.06
N GLN A 36 29.35 -2.78 0.94
CA GLN A 36 28.43 -2.22 -0.05
C GLN A 36 26.98 -2.45 0.38
N PHE A 37 26.13 -1.47 0.10
CA PHE A 37 24.72 -1.49 0.50
C PHE A 37 23.83 -0.74 -0.47
N SER A 38 22.54 -1.04 -0.39
CA SER A 38 21.47 -0.35 -1.13
C SER A 38 20.72 0.59 -0.20
N LEU A 39 20.33 1.76 -0.71
CA LEU A 39 19.59 2.76 0.04
C LEU A 39 18.12 2.75 -0.38
N GLN A 40 17.20 2.87 0.55
CA GLN A 40 15.78 3.13 0.29
C GLN A 40 15.41 4.43 1.00
N LEU A 41 14.94 5.40 0.23
CA LEU A 41 14.53 6.70 0.74
C LEU A 41 13.03 6.90 0.56
N ASP A 42 12.38 7.37 1.61
CA ASP A 42 10.95 7.68 1.63
C ASP A 42 10.73 9.02 2.34
N GLU A 43 9.94 9.91 1.72
CA GLU A 43 9.60 11.20 2.31
C GLU A 43 8.21 11.09 2.98
N SER A 44 8.15 11.36 4.27
CA SER A 44 6.93 11.33 5.07
C SER A 44 6.61 12.71 5.62
N THR A 45 5.35 13.07 5.72
CA THR A 45 4.91 14.37 6.29
C THR A 45 4.33 14.16 7.69
N LEU A 46 4.87 14.85 8.69
CA LEU A 46 4.32 14.89 10.04
C LEU A 46 3.04 15.76 10.09
N PRO A 47 2.17 15.59 11.11
CA PRO A 47 0.96 16.40 11.29
C PRO A 47 1.21 17.92 11.34
N GLY A 48 2.44 18.36 11.64
CA GLY A 48 2.87 19.77 11.61
C GLY A 48 3.28 20.29 10.23
N ASN A 49 3.04 19.56 9.14
CA ASN A 49 3.55 19.83 7.78
C ASN A 49 5.09 19.83 7.67
N GLU A 50 5.78 19.19 8.61
CA GLU A 50 7.21 18.97 8.53
C GLU A 50 7.49 17.72 7.70
N ALA A 51 8.38 17.81 6.72
CA ALA A 51 8.85 16.67 5.94
C ALA A 51 9.98 15.95 6.70
N LEU A 52 9.89 14.63 6.77
CA LEU A 52 10.92 13.73 7.28
C LEU A 52 11.40 12.84 6.15
N LEU A 53 12.71 12.81 5.94
CA LEU A 53 13.33 11.85 5.03
C LEU A 53 13.74 10.62 5.81
N LEU A 54 13.04 9.51 5.56
CA LEU A 54 13.37 8.20 6.11
C LEU A 54 14.37 7.51 5.18
N ALA A 55 15.47 7.04 5.76
CA ALA A 55 16.47 6.28 5.04
C ALA A 55 16.63 4.89 5.64
N TYR A 56 16.42 3.87 4.83
CA TYR A 56 16.69 2.48 5.13
C TYR A 56 17.87 1.99 4.32
N VAL A 57 18.70 1.14 4.91
CA VAL A 57 19.80 0.48 4.24
C VAL A 57 19.51 -1.01 4.15
N ARG A 58 19.81 -1.59 2.99
CA ARG A 58 19.78 -3.03 2.75
C ARG A 58 21.17 -3.52 2.40
N PHE A 59 21.66 -4.51 3.13
CA PHE A 59 23.00 -5.06 2.98
C PHE A 59 23.00 -6.56 3.24
N ILE A 60 24.07 -7.24 2.84
CA ILE A 60 24.24 -8.68 3.08
C ILE A 60 25.15 -8.86 4.29
N LYS A 61 24.64 -9.56 5.31
CA LYS A 61 25.40 -9.94 6.51
C LYS A 61 25.23 -11.43 6.75
N ALA A 62 26.33 -12.15 6.87
CA ALA A 62 26.33 -13.61 7.05
C ALA A 62 25.41 -14.35 6.04
N GLU A 63 25.52 -13.99 4.76
CA GLU A 63 24.73 -14.53 3.63
C GLU A 63 23.22 -14.27 3.71
N LYS A 64 22.75 -13.42 4.64
CA LYS A 64 21.37 -12.98 4.75
C LYS A 64 21.24 -11.53 4.34
N LEU A 65 20.12 -11.21 3.68
CA LEU A 65 19.73 -9.83 3.44
C LEU A 65 19.18 -9.25 4.75
N GLU A 66 19.79 -8.18 5.22
CA GLU A 66 19.31 -7.44 6.38
C GLU A 66 18.88 -6.03 5.94
N GLN A 67 17.87 -5.50 6.62
CA GLN A 67 17.37 -4.14 6.43
C GLN A 67 17.38 -3.42 7.77
N GLU A 68 17.98 -2.24 7.81
CA GLU A 68 18.02 -1.41 9.01
C GLU A 68 17.66 0.04 8.68
N MET A 69 17.10 0.76 9.65
CA MET A 69 16.83 2.18 9.53
C MET A 69 18.11 2.97 9.83
N LEU A 70 18.56 3.80 8.89
CA LEU A 70 19.78 4.58 9.02
C LEU A 70 19.53 5.95 9.66
N PHE A 71 18.58 6.74 9.14
CA PHE A 71 18.25 8.05 9.72
C PHE A 71 16.85 8.53 9.32
N ALA A 72 16.35 9.54 10.04
CA ALA A 72 15.09 10.25 9.77
C ALA A 72 15.25 11.77 9.52
N ARG A 73 16.47 12.33 9.63
CA ARG A 73 16.75 13.76 9.43
C ARG A 73 18.00 14.05 8.60
N GLU A 74 19.20 13.64 9.06
CA GLU A 74 20.46 14.02 8.39
C GLU A 74 21.47 12.88 8.27
N LEU A 75 22.12 12.77 7.10
CA LEU A 75 23.19 11.83 6.79
C LEU A 75 24.57 12.45 7.07
N GLU A 76 24.92 12.66 8.33
CA GLU A 76 26.26 13.13 8.74
C GLU A 76 27.09 12.00 9.39
N LYS A 77 27.01 10.78 8.85
CA LYS A 77 27.56 9.56 9.50
C LYS A 77 28.92 9.10 8.98
N GLN A 78 29.60 9.95 8.20
CA GLN A 78 30.92 9.66 7.60
C GLN A 78 30.98 8.34 6.81
N ILE A 79 29.84 7.89 6.27
CA ILE A 79 29.76 6.69 5.45
C ILE A 79 30.23 7.05 4.03
N PRO A 80 31.21 6.33 3.45
CA PRO A 80 31.63 6.57 2.07
C PRO A 80 30.45 6.37 1.11
N LEU A 81 30.08 7.42 0.38
CA LEU A 81 29.00 7.33 -0.60
C LEU A 81 29.29 6.29 -1.70
N ALA A 82 30.57 6.03 -2.00
CA ALA A 82 31.01 5.01 -2.96
C ALA A 82 30.56 3.58 -2.60
N ASN A 83 30.17 3.32 -1.35
CA ASN A 83 29.63 2.03 -0.93
C ASN A 83 28.16 1.84 -1.32
N ILE A 84 27.47 2.90 -1.75
CA ILE A 84 26.08 2.84 -2.20
C ILE A 84 26.04 2.27 -3.62
N ILE A 85 25.52 1.05 -3.77
CA ILE A 85 25.41 0.38 -5.08
C ILE A 85 24.08 0.67 -5.78
N SER A 86 23.02 0.91 -5.00
CA SER A 86 21.70 1.21 -5.56
C SER A 86 20.88 2.08 -4.62
N ILE A 87 19.88 2.74 -5.18
CA ILE A 87 18.92 3.58 -4.46
C ILE A 87 17.49 3.35 -4.94
N ALA A 88 16.57 3.11 -4.01
CA ALA A 88 15.13 3.05 -4.24
C ALA A 88 14.45 4.31 -3.68
N THR A 89 13.62 4.97 -4.48
CA THR A 89 12.86 6.16 -4.03
C THR A 89 11.40 6.09 -4.48
N ASP A 90 10.52 6.88 -3.86
CA ASP A 90 9.09 7.04 -4.22
C ASP A 90 8.86 7.72 -5.58
N GLY A 91 9.92 8.23 -6.20
CA GLY A 91 9.88 8.92 -7.48
C GLY A 91 9.51 10.40 -7.40
N ALA A 92 9.39 10.98 -6.20
CA ALA A 92 9.08 12.39 -6.05
C ALA A 92 10.06 13.30 -6.82
N PRO A 93 9.64 14.48 -7.29
CA PRO A 93 10.52 15.41 -8.01
C PRO A 93 11.78 15.82 -7.21
N SER A 94 11.68 15.87 -5.88
CA SER A 94 12.82 16.07 -4.96
C SER A 94 13.87 14.96 -5.04
N MET A 95 13.47 13.75 -5.44
CA MET A 95 14.33 12.58 -5.55
C MET A 95 14.85 12.38 -6.98
N THR A 96 13.96 12.49 -7.98
CA THR A 96 14.23 12.14 -9.38
C THR A 96 14.55 13.32 -10.29
N GLY A 97 14.42 14.56 -9.79
CA GLY A 97 14.67 15.78 -10.57
C GLY A 97 16.05 15.81 -11.23
N SER A 98 16.11 16.18 -12.51
CA SER A 98 17.34 16.08 -13.33
C SER A 98 18.49 16.99 -12.89
N GLN A 99 18.19 18.12 -12.24
CA GLN A 99 19.20 19.10 -11.81
C GLN A 99 19.38 19.16 -10.30
N ARG A 100 18.29 19.05 -9.54
CA ARG A 100 18.25 19.22 -8.08
C ARG A 100 17.71 17.99 -7.35
N GLY A 101 17.42 16.91 -8.06
CA GLY A 101 16.97 15.68 -7.44
C GLY A 101 18.10 14.97 -6.72
N PHE A 102 17.79 14.32 -5.59
CA PHE A 102 18.78 13.56 -4.82
C PHE A 102 19.57 12.57 -5.68
N ILE A 103 18.90 11.84 -6.57
CA ILE A 103 19.53 10.85 -7.45
C ILE A 103 20.51 11.52 -8.43
N ALA A 104 20.15 12.69 -8.97
CA ALA A 104 21.02 13.43 -9.89
C ALA A 104 22.28 13.93 -9.16
N LEU A 105 22.16 14.37 -7.91
CA LEU A 105 23.28 14.77 -7.07
C LEU A 105 24.15 13.56 -6.68
N LEU A 106 23.54 12.44 -6.29
CA LEU A 106 24.26 11.23 -5.91
C LEU A 106 25.08 10.69 -7.09
N LYS A 107 24.53 10.73 -8.31
CA LYS A 107 25.24 10.33 -9.54
C LYS A 107 26.46 11.18 -9.88
N GLN A 108 26.58 12.39 -9.35
CA GLN A 108 27.80 13.19 -9.50
C GLN A 108 28.96 12.65 -8.66
N VAL A 109 28.65 11.99 -7.54
CA VAL A 109 29.64 11.40 -6.63
C VAL A 109 29.85 9.91 -6.93
N VAL A 110 28.78 9.20 -7.27
CA VAL A 110 28.75 7.75 -7.56
C VAL A 110 28.06 7.53 -8.91
N PRO A 111 28.76 7.67 -10.05
CA PRO A 111 28.15 7.61 -11.38
C PRO A 111 27.45 6.29 -11.68
N ASP A 112 27.96 5.19 -11.13
CA ASP A 112 27.47 3.82 -11.38
C ASP A 112 26.30 3.42 -10.48
N VAL A 113 25.79 4.32 -9.64
CA VAL A 113 24.67 3.99 -8.74
C VAL A 113 23.41 3.65 -9.53
N VAL A 114 22.81 2.51 -9.22
CA VAL A 114 21.55 2.07 -9.83
C VAL A 114 20.38 2.72 -9.12
N ALA A 115 19.61 3.53 -9.84
CA ALA A 115 18.40 4.16 -9.31
C ALA A 115 17.15 3.37 -9.72
N VAL A 116 16.31 3.03 -8.73
CA VAL A 116 15.08 2.27 -8.89
C VAL A 116 13.91 3.09 -8.36
N HIS A 117 12.84 3.17 -9.14
CA HIS A 117 11.58 3.73 -8.66
C HIS A 117 10.81 2.64 -7.90
N CYS A 118 10.42 2.93 -6.66
CA CYS A 118 9.77 1.97 -5.76
C CYS A 118 8.54 1.35 -6.42
N VAL A 119 8.53 0.02 -6.50
CA VAL A 119 7.48 -0.77 -7.18
C VAL A 119 6.12 -0.52 -6.54
N ILE A 120 6.06 -0.47 -5.19
CA ILE A 120 4.86 -0.16 -4.43
C ILE A 120 4.31 1.22 -4.81
N HIS A 121 5.17 2.23 -4.92
CA HIS A 121 4.75 3.57 -5.33
C HIS A 121 4.25 3.60 -6.78
N ARG A 122 4.89 2.86 -7.70
CA ARG A 122 4.42 2.72 -9.09
C ARG A 122 3.06 2.07 -9.19
N GLU A 123 2.87 0.96 -8.48
CA GLU A 123 1.60 0.25 -8.40
C GLU A 123 0.49 1.17 -7.90
N HIS A 124 0.75 1.91 -6.82
CA HIS A 124 -0.18 2.91 -6.29
C HIS A 124 -0.54 4.02 -7.29
N LEU A 125 0.46 4.53 -8.04
CA LEU A 125 0.21 5.54 -9.07
C LEU A 125 -0.68 5.03 -10.21
N VAL A 126 -0.54 3.75 -10.57
CA VAL A 126 -1.40 3.10 -11.56
C VAL A 126 -2.81 2.89 -10.99
N ALA A 127 -2.93 2.40 -9.76
CA ALA A 127 -4.22 2.20 -9.09
C ALA A 127 -5.03 3.50 -8.94
N LYS A 128 -4.36 4.64 -8.77
CA LYS A 128 -4.98 5.98 -8.73
C LYS A 128 -5.55 6.47 -10.07
N ARG A 129 -5.25 5.81 -11.18
CA ARG A 129 -5.66 6.23 -12.52
C ARG A 129 -6.48 5.13 -13.24
N PRO A 130 -7.62 4.70 -12.68
CA PRO A 130 -8.51 3.79 -13.38
C PRO A 130 -9.13 4.50 -14.59
N SER A 131 -9.63 3.72 -15.56
CA SER A 131 -10.37 4.26 -16.70
C SER A 131 -11.60 5.05 -16.24
N ASP A 132 -12.08 6.01 -17.04
CA ASP A 132 -13.22 6.86 -16.69
C ASP A 132 -14.47 6.06 -16.27
N ARG A 133 -14.68 4.90 -16.91
CA ARG A 133 -15.76 3.97 -16.58
C ARG A 133 -15.61 3.38 -15.17
N LEU A 134 -14.42 2.90 -14.84
CA LEU A 134 -14.12 2.31 -13.54
C LEU A 134 -14.09 3.38 -12.44
N ASN A 135 -13.51 4.55 -12.71
CA ASN A 135 -13.53 5.68 -11.79
C ASN A 135 -14.98 6.10 -11.46
N SER A 136 -15.84 6.20 -12.47
CA SER A 136 -17.26 6.49 -12.26
C SER A 136 -17.95 5.47 -11.36
N SER A 137 -17.58 4.20 -11.47
CA SER A 137 -18.12 3.12 -10.63
C SER A 137 -17.59 3.19 -9.19
N LEU A 138 -16.29 3.49 -9.02
CA LEU A 138 -15.68 3.75 -7.71
C LEU A 138 -16.37 4.93 -6.99
N GLN A 139 -16.63 6.02 -7.70
CA GLN A 139 -17.34 7.18 -7.13
C GLN A 139 -18.78 6.85 -6.72
N LEU A 140 -19.46 5.95 -7.43
CA LEU A 140 -20.78 5.46 -7.02
C LEU A 140 -20.71 4.66 -5.71
N VAL A 141 -19.69 3.81 -5.55
CA VAL A 141 -19.45 3.06 -4.30
C VAL A 141 -19.17 4.02 -3.15
N ILE A 142 -18.26 4.98 -3.33
CA ILE A 142 -17.93 5.99 -2.32
C ILE A 142 -19.19 6.78 -1.92
N THR A 143 -20.00 7.19 -2.89
CA THR A 143 -21.27 7.90 -2.63
C THR A 143 -22.24 7.05 -1.82
N ALA A 144 -22.36 5.75 -2.14
CA ALA A 144 -23.21 4.81 -1.42
C ALA A 144 -22.75 4.61 0.03
N ILE A 145 -21.45 4.40 0.23
CA ILE A 145 -20.83 4.26 1.56
C ILE A 145 -21.06 5.53 2.38
N ASN A 146 -20.78 6.70 1.81
CA ASN A 146 -20.94 7.97 2.49
C ASN A 146 -22.40 8.18 2.92
N LYS A 147 -23.39 7.95 2.05
CA LYS A 147 -24.81 8.09 2.39
C LYS A 147 -25.26 7.20 3.56
N ILE A 148 -24.70 5.99 3.65
CA ILE A 148 -24.99 5.08 4.76
C ILE A 148 -24.28 5.56 6.02
N LYS A 149 -23.00 5.91 5.92
CA LYS A 149 -22.13 6.22 7.06
C LYS A 149 -22.36 7.59 7.67
N THR A 150 -22.86 8.56 6.91
CA THR A 150 -23.17 9.91 7.42
C THR A 150 -24.32 9.93 8.42
N ASN A 151 -25.19 8.92 8.41
CA ASN A 151 -26.32 8.81 9.32
C ASN A 151 -26.21 7.54 10.17
N SER A 152 -26.11 7.70 11.48
CA SER A 152 -26.00 6.59 12.43
C SER A 152 -27.18 5.62 12.36
N LEU A 153 -28.39 6.11 12.03
CA LEU A 153 -29.56 5.27 11.82
C LEU A 153 -29.42 4.42 10.57
N ASN A 154 -28.88 4.96 9.48
CA ASN A 154 -28.66 4.20 8.23
C ASN A 154 -27.61 3.11 8.43
N ASP A 155 -26.50 3.42 9.11
CA ASP A 155 -25.47 2.43 9.45
C ASP A 155 -26.02 1.34 10.38
N TRP A 156 -26.91 1.70 11.32
CA TRP A 156 -27.61 0.74 12.17
C TRP A 156 -28.61 -0.13 11.39
N LEU A 157 -29.42 0.46 10.51
CA LEU A 157 -30.39 -0.26 9.67
C LEU A 157 -29.68 -1.24 8.73
N LEU A 158 -28.57 -0.83 8.11
CA LEU A 158 -27.77 -1.73 7.29
C LEU A 158 -27.24 -2.91 8.11
N ARG A 159 -26.72 -2.67 9.33
CA ARG A 159 -26.26 -3.76 10.21
C ARG A 159 -27.37 -4.77 10.46
N LYS A 160 -28.59 -4.30 10.73
CA LYS A 160 -29.76 -5.18 10.95
C LYS A 160 -30.10 -5.99 9.71
N LEU A 161 -30.12 -5.37 8.53
CA LEU A 161 -30.31 -6.08 7.27
C LEU A 161 -29.21 -7.12 7.02
N CYS A 162 -27.94 -6.81 7.32
CA CYS A 162 -26.85 -7.78 7.21
C CYS A 162 -27.04 -8.98 8.15
N GLU A 163 -27.50 -8.76 9.39
CA GLU A 163 -27.81 -9.83 10.35
C GLU A 163 -28.97 -10.71 9.87
N GLU A 164 -30.03 -10.12 9.33
CA GLU A 164 -31.19 -10.85 8.79
C GLU A 164 -30.84 -11.67 7.54
N MET A 165 -29.88 -11.21 6.75
CA MET A 165 -29.40 -11.87 5.53
C MET A 165 -28.25 -12.85 5.78
N ASP A 166 -27.85 -13.07 7.04
CA ASP A 166 -26.69 -13.91 7.42
C ASP A 166 -25.41 -13.55 6.65
N ALA A 167 -25.17 -12.25 6.48
CA ALA A 167 -24.04 -11.75 5.71
C ALA A 167 -22.70 -11.91 6.47
N GLU A 168 -21.62 -12.16 5.72
CA GLU A 168 -20.26 -12.33 6.25
C GLU A 168 -19.80 -11.13 7.11
N TYR A 169 -20.20 -9.92 6.73
CA TYR A 169 -19.90 -8.70 7.47
C TYR A 169 -21.18 -7.99 7.89
N ASN A 170 -21.13 -7.29 9.03
CA ASN A 170 -22.25 -6.47 9.49
C ASN A 170 -22.04 -4.97 9.24
N ARG A 171 -20.86 -4.54 8.80
CA ARG A 171 -20.52 -3.10 8.69
C ARG A 171 -19.66 -2.82 7.48
N LEU A 172 -20.03 -1.79 6.72
CA LEU A 172 -19.16 -1.19 5.71
C LEU A 172 -17.94 -0.49 6.35
N LEU A 173 -16.85 -0.38 5.58
CA LEU A 173 -15.69 0.43 5.94
C LEU A 173 -15.81 1.81 5.31
N LEU A 174 -15.31 2.85 5.99
CA LEU A 174 -15.15 4.16 5.38
C LEU A 174 -13.94 4.14 4.46
N HIS A 175 -14.09 4.74 3.28
CA HIS A 175 -12.97 5.04 2.40
C HIS A 175 -12.14 6.17 3.02
N THR A 176 -10.82 6.01 3.03
CA THR A 176 -9.90 7.11 3.32
C THR A 176 -8.83 7.14 2.23
N GLU A 177 -8.64 8.30 1.60
CA GLU A 177 -7.63 8.50 0.52
C GLU A 177 -6.19 8.30 1.01
N VAL A 178 -5.98 8.32 2.33
CA VAL A 178 -4.66 8.37 2.97
C VAL A 178 -3.95 7.01 2.96
N ARG A 179 -4.68 5.89 2.90
CA ARG A 179 -4.09 4.55 2.95
C ARG A 179 -4.75 3.63 1.95
N TRP A 180 -4.08 3.40 0.84
CA TRP A 180 -4.54 2.58 -0.29
C TRP A 180 -4.90 1.12 0.14
N LEU A 181 -4.19 0.53 1.12
CA LEU A 181 -4.58 -0.76 1.73
C LEU A 181 -6.03 -0.76 2.25
N SER A 182 -6.50 0.39 2.74
CA SER A 182 -7.87 0.53 3.24
C SER A 182 -8.90 0.60 2.11
N GLU A 183 -8.49 1.03 0.91
CA GLU A 183 -9.38 1.13 -0.25
C GLU A 183 -9.76 -0.24 -0.80
N GLY A 184 -8.79 -1.16 -0.93
CA GLY A 184 -9.08 -2.54 -1.31
C GLY A 184 -9.95 -3.26 -0.29
N ALA A 185 -9.64 -3.15 1.01
CA ALA A 185 -10.47 -3.74 2.07
C ALA A 185 -11.90 -3.17 2.08
N CYS A 186 -12.05 -1.87 1.79
CA CYS A 186 -13.33 -1.20 1.68
C CYS A 186 -14.16 -1.74 0.50
N LEU A 187 -13.55 -1.85 -0.69
CA LEU A 187 -14.21 -2.37 -1.89
C LEU A 187 -14.58 -3.84 -1.78
N THR A 188 -13.67 -4.69 -1.29
CA THR A 188 -13.95 -6.11 -1.04
C THR A 188 -15.14 -6.26 -0.10
N ARG A 189 -15.15 -5.54 1.02
CA ARG A 189 -16.26 -5.61 1.97
C ARG A 189 -17.56 -5.04 1.41
N PHE A 190 -17.49 -3.95 0.65
CA PHE A 190 -18.67 -3.40 -0.02
C PHE A 190 -19.29 -4.42 -0.96
N TYR A 191 -18.47 -5.15 -1.72
CA TYR A 191 -18.94 -6.18 -2.64
C TYR A 191 -19.51 -7.42 -1.93
N CYS A 192 -18.89 -7.87 -0.83
CA CYS A 192 -19.47 -8.93 0.02
C CYS A 192 -20.87 -8.54 0.56
N LEU A 193 -21.11 -7.24 0.79
CA LEU A 193 -22.39 -6.71 1.27
C LEU A 193 -23.27 -6.14 0.16
N PHE A 194 -22.97 -6.43 -1.11
CA PHE A 194 -23.61 -5.75 -2.24
C PHE A 194 -25.14 -5.95 -2.24
N ASP A 195 -25.63 -7.15 -1.92
CA ASP A 195 -27.07 -7.42 -1.85
C ASP A 195 -27.76 -6.66 -0.73
N ALA A 196 -27.15 -6.65 0.47
CA ALA A 196 -27.68 -5.90 1.61
C ALA A 196 -27.72 -4.40 1.29
N VAL A 197 -26.69 -3.89 0.61
CA VAL A 197 -26.63 -2.49 0.13
C VAL A 197 -27.69 -2.22 -0.93
N LEU A 198 -27.89 -3.11 -1.89
CA LEU A 198 -28.95 -2.98 -2.90
C LEU A 198 -30.34 -2.99 -2.26
N ASN A 199 -30.60 -3.88 -1.32
CA ASN A 199 -31.87 -3.96 -0.58
C ASN A 199 -32.11 -2.71 0.26
N PHE A 200 -31.07 -2.20 0.93
CA PHE A 200 -31.14 -0.94 1.66
C PHE A 200 -31.57 0.20 0.75
N PHE A 201 -30.89 0.40 -0.39
CA PHE A 201 -31.22 1.51 -1.30
C PHE A 201 -32.48 1.30 -2.11
N ALA A 202 -32.98 0.08 -2.29
CA ALA A 202 -34.28 -0.14 -2.94
C ALA A 202 -35.41 0.62 -2.22
N ASN A 203 -35.33 0.71 -0.88
CA ASN A 203 -36.33 1.36 -0.03
C ASN A 203 -36.04 2.83 0.27
N HIS A 204 -34.79 3.29 0.10
CA HIS A 204 -34.35 4.64 0.51
C HIS A 204 -33.94 5.54 -0.65
N ASP A 205 -33.35 4.99 -1.72
CA ASP A 205 -32.88 5.74 -2.90
C ASP A 205 -32.85 4.83 -4.13
N ASN A 206 -34.00 4.71 -4.80
CA ASN A 206 -34.16 3.86 -5.98
C ASN A 206 -33.29 4.30 -7.17
N ALA A 207 -32.91 5.58 -7.24
CA ALA A 207 -32.03 6.08 -8.29
C ALA A 207 -30.60 5.52 -8.11
N LEU A 208 -30.09 5.54 -6.87
CA LEU A 208 -28.79 4.97 -6.56
C LEU A 208 -28.80 3.44 -6.67
N HIS A 209 -29.86 2.78 -6.21
CA HIS A 209 -30.05 1.33 -6.38
C HIS A 209 -29.88 0.89 -7.84
N LYS A 210 -30.59 1.54 -8.78
CA LYS A 210 -30.51 1.22 -10.21
C LYS A 210 -29.11 1.45 -10.79
N LYS A 211 -28.41 2.51 -10.36
CA LYS A 211 -27.05 2.82 -10.80
C LYS A 211 -26.05 1.76 -10.32
N LEU A 212 -26.12 1.37 -9.04
CA LEU A 212 -25.28 0.33 -8.46
C LEU A 212 -25.50 -1.01 -9.18
N LYS A 213 -26.76 -1.42 -9.34
CA LYS A 213 -27.10 -2.67 -10.03
C LYS A 213 -26.61 -2.71 -11.48
N LYS A 214 -26.66 -1.57 -12.19
CA LYS A 214 -26.13 -1.47 -13.57
C LYS A 214 -24.60 -1.62 -13.64
N ARG A 215 -23.89 -1.28 -12.57
CA ARG A 215 -22.41 -1.28 -12.49
C ARG A 215 -21.85 -2.42 -11.65
N GLU A 216 -22.66 -3.44 -11.36
CA GLU A 216 -22.25 -4.57 -10.51
C GLU A 216 -20.96 -5.23 -10.99
N ASN A 217 -20.83 -5.52 -12.28
CA ASN A 217 -19.62 -6.14 -12.85
C ASN A 217 -18.38 -5.23 -12.71
N ASP A 218 -18.55 -3.92 -12.89
CA ASP A 218 -17.45 -2.97 -12.72
C ASP A 218 -17.00 -2.91 -11.25
N ILE A 219 -17.94 -2.96 -10.31
CA ILE A 219 -17.67 -2.94 -8.87
C ILE A 219 -17.01 -4.26 -8.43
N ALA A 220 -17.48 -5.40 -8.94
CA ALA A 220 -16.89 -6.71 -8.68
C ALA A 220 -15.42 -6.75 -9.15
N TYR A 221 -15.18 -6.29 -10.38
CA TYR A 221 -13.84 -6.20 -10.95
C TYR A 221 -12.93 -5.27 -10.12
N LEU A 222 -13.43 -4.10 -9.71
CA LEU A 222 -12.68 -3.19 -8.83
C LEU A 222 -12.33 -3.84 -7.49
N ALA A 223 -13.27 -4.55 -6.87
CA ALA A 223 -13.03 -5.23 -5.61
C ALA A 223 -11.93 -6.29 -5.73
N GLU A 224 -11.93 -7.07 -6.82
CA GLU A 224 -10.90 -8.07 -7.08
C GLU A 224 -9.54 -7.45 -7.40
N LEU A 225 -9.52 -6.43 -8.26
CA LEU A 225 -8.29 -5.73 -8.67
C LEU A 225 -7.58 -5.10 -7.45
N TYR A 226 -8.32 -4.37 -6.63
CA TYR A 226 -7.74 -3.74 -5.44
C TYR A 226 -7.39 -4.77 -4.35
N PHE A 227 -8.10 -5.89 -4.26
CA PHE A 227 -7.69 -6.99 -3.40
C PHE A 227 -6.33 -7.54 -3.82
N LYS A 228 -6.10 -7.73 -5.13
CA LYS A 228 -4.81 -8.18 -5.66
C LYS A 228 -3.70 -7.17 -5.41
N PHE A 229 -3.95 -5.87 -5.59
CA PHE A 229 -2.98 -4.85 -5.21
C PHE A 229 -2.64 -4.91 -3.72
N ASN A 230 -3.66 -5.12 -2.87
CA ASN A 230 -3.48 -5.29 -1.42
C ASN A 230 -2.56 -6.48 -1.08
N GLU A 231 -2.81 -7.65 -1.66
CA GLU A 231 -1.96 -8.83 -1.49
C GLU A 231 -0.53 -8.56 -1.94
N MET A 232 -0.35 -7.97 -3.12
CA MET A 232 0.96 -7.71 -3.72
C MET A 232 1.81 -6.79 -2.85
N ASN A 233 1.21 -5.73 -2.31
CA ASN A 233 1.96 -4.80 -1.50
C ASN A 233 2.36 -5.36 -0.14
N LEU A 234 1.48 -6.13 0.52
CA LEU A 234 1.82 -6.81 1.77
C LEU A 234 2.99 -7.78 1.56
N LEU A 235 3.02 -8.46 0.42
CA LEU A 235 4.16 -9.28 0.04
C LEU A 235 5.41 -8.42 -0.19
N LEU A 236 5.32 -7.35 -1.00
CA LEU A 236 6.45 -6.46 -1.29
C LEU A 236 7.05 -5.76 -0.05
N GLN A 237 6.28 -5.60 1.03
CA GLN A 237 6.73 -5.04 2.30
C GLN A 237 7.37 -6.09 3.23
N GLY A 238 7.28 -7.38 2.91
CA GLY A 238 7.85 -8.45 3.72
C GLY A 238 9.38 -8.53 3.65
N ASP A 239 10.00 -9.03 4.72
CA ASP A 239 11.46 -9.04 4.90
C ASP A 239 12.19 -10.06 4.00
N ASP A 240 11.48 -11.07 3.48
CA ASP A 240 12.07 -12.23 2.78
C ASP A 240 12.00 -12.16 1.24
N LEU A 241 11.50 -11.06 0.66
CA LEU A 241 11.20 -10.99 -0.77
C LEU A 241 12.23 -10.19 -1.57
N ASN A 242 12.77 -10.86 -2.58
CA ASN A 242 13.65 -10.31 -3.61
C ASN A 242 12.80 -10.08 -4.88
N LEU A 243 13.19 -9.15 -5.74
CA LEU A 243 12.45 -8.84 -6.99
C LEU A 243 12.14 -10.11 -7.82
N ILE A 244 13.03 -11.11 -7.77
CA ILE A 244 12.90 -12.41 -8.47
C ILE A 244 11.77 -13.26 -7.86
N THR A 245 11.69 -13.36 -6.53
CA THR A 245 10.61 -14.10 -5.86
C THR A 245 9.28 -13.38 -6.01
N THR A 246 9.26 -12.05 -6.07
CA THR A 246 8.06 -11.26 -6.41
C THR A 246 7.54 -11.56 -7.82
N ILE A 247 8.41 -11.63 -8.84
CA ILE A 247 8.00 -11.99 -10.21
C ILE A 247 7.43 -13.41 -10.27
N GLN A 248 7.98 -14.33 -9.49
CA GLN A 248 7.49 -15.71 -9.40
C GLN A 248 6.11 -15.79 -8.75
N VAL A 249 5.87 -15.00 -7.69
CA VAL A 249 4.54 -14.79 -7.10
C VAL A 249 3.59 -14.18 -8.12
N TYR A 250 4.02 -13.19 -8.91
CA TYR A 250 3.20 -12.53 -9.93
C TYR A 250 2.66 -13.50 -10.98
N LEU A 251 3.51 -14.40 -11.49
CA LEU A 251 3.11 -15.43 -12.44
C LEU A 251 2.14 -16.44 -11.80
N HIS A 252 2.35 -16.80 -10.53
CA HIS A 252 1.55 -17.79 -9.84
C HIS A 252 0.19 -17.25 -9.38
N SER A 253 0.12 -15.99 -8.94
CA SER A 253 -1.12 -15.33 -8.51
C SER A 253 -2.02 -14.97 -9.70
N SER A 254 -1.43 -14.55 -10.83
CA SER A 254 -2.17 -14.27 -12.08
C SER A 254 -2.73 -15.53 -12.74
N PHE A 255 -2.07 -16.69 -12.56
CA PHE A 255 -2.58 -17.98 -13.05
C PHE A 255 -3.67 -18.57 -12.15
N ASN A 256 -3.62 -18.31 -10.84
CA ASN A 256 -4.57 -18.87 -9.86
C ASN A 256 -5.73 -17.93 -9.50
N SER A 257 -5.74 -16.68 -9.99
CA SER A 257 -6.83 -15.71 -9.80
C SER A 257 -8.04 -16.01 -10.69
N GLY A 258 -8.60 -17.22 -10.55
CA GLY A 258 -10.02 -17.48 -10.79
C GLY A 258 -10.83 -17.17 -9.53
N GLY A 259 -10.52 -16.06 -8.84
CA GLY A 259 -10.99 -15.81 -7.47
C GLY A 259 -12.18 -14.87 -7.41
N MET A 260 -13.21 -15.24 -6.65
CA MET A 260 -14.41 -14.47 -6.32
C MET A 260 -15.50 -14.34 -7.40
N LEU A 261 -15.17 -14.18 -8.70
CA LEU A 261 -16.18 -14.25 -9.77
C LEU A 261 -16.88 -15.63 -9.80
N TRP A 262 -16.12 -16.68 -9.49
CA TRP A 262 -16.57 -18.08 -9.43
C TRP A 262 -17.47 -18.41 -8.22
N LEU A 263 -17.41 -17.63 -7.14
CA LEU A 263 -18.24 -17.91 -5.95
C LEU A 263 -19.68 -17.44 -6.10
N ARG A 264 -20.00 -16.67 -7.16
CA ARG A 264 -21.34 -16.11 -7.33
C ARG A 264 -21.92 -16.24 -8.73
N SER A 265 -21.08 -16.38 -9.76
CA SER A 265 -21.53 -16.62 -11.13
C SER A 265 -21.36 -18.09 -11.48
N GLY A 266 -22.37 -18.89 -11.17
CA GLY A 266 -22.63 -20.08 -11.97
C GLY A 266 -22.95 -19.63 -13.40
N ASP A 267 -22.01 -19.89 -14.30
CA ASP A 267 -22.12 -19.79 -15.76
C ASP A 267 -22.21 -18.39 -16.43
N LYS A 268 -21.29 -18.22 -17.41
CA LYS A 268 -21.32 -17.32 -18.59
C LYS A 268 -21.12 -15.81 -18.36
N VAL A 269 -19.87 -15.33 -18.40
CA VAL A 269 -19.43 -14.19 -19.25
C VAL A 269 -17.89 -14.21 -19.36
N THR A 270 -17.35 -14.83 -20.41
CA THR A 270 -15.92 -14.68 -20.78
C THR A 270 -15.81 -14.59 -22.30
N GLU A 271 -15.95 -13.40 -22.88
CA GLU A 271 -15.48 -13.20 -24.27
C GLU A 271 -15.35 -11.74 -24.78
N SER A 272 -15.54 -10.68 -23.99
CA SER A 272 -15.63 -9.31 -24.57
C SER A 272 -14.75 -8.23 -23.95
N VAL A 273 -13.79 -8.55 -23.06
CA VAL A 273 -12.94 -7.54 -22.41
C VAL A 273 -11.47 -7.61 -22.83
N SER A 274 -11.05 -8.64 -23.58
CA SER A 274 -9.64 -8.86 -23.93
C SER A 274 -9.16 -8.09 -25.18
N GLU A 275 -10.04 -7.61 -26.06
CA GLU A 275 -9.62 -7.04 -27.36
C GLU A 275 -9.35 -5.51 -27.33
N ASP A 276 -9.94 -4.76 -26.41
CA ASP A 276 -9.86 -3.29 -26.44
C ASP A 276 -8.60 -2.69 -25.76
N LEU A 277 -7.87 -3.44 -24.94
CA LEU A 277 -6.73 -2.92 -24.19
C LEU A 277 -5.37 -3.01 -24.91
N PHE A 278 -5.27 -3.79 -26.01
CA PHE A 278 -4.01 -3.99 -26.73
C PHE A 278 -3.87 -3.16 -28.02
N SER A 279 -4.89 -2.39 -28.42
CA SER A 279 -4.90 -1.68 -29.70
C SER A 279 -4.26 -0.28 -29.70
N HIS A 280 -3.84 0.26 -28.54
CA HIS A 280 -3.42 1.66 -28.41
C HIS A 280 -2.07 1.87 -27.69
N TRP A 281 -1.07 1.04 -27.98
CA TRP A 281 0.32 1.31 -27.57
C TRP A 281 1.15 1.76 -28.79
N PRO A 282 1.66 3.00 -28.85
CA PRO A 282 2.76 3.34 -29.75
C PRO A 282 4.07 2.85 -29.13
N GLY A 283 4.90 2.21 -29.96
CA GLY A 283 6.28 1.82 -29.63
C GLY A 283 7.25 2.99 -29.49
#